data_AF-A0AAW1VN92-F1
#
_entry.id   AF-A0AAW1VN92-F1
#
_cell.length_a   1.000
_cell.length_b   1.000
_cell.length_c   1.000
_cell.angle_alpha   90.00
_cell.angle_beta   90.00
_cell.angle_gamma   90.00
#
_symmetry.space_group_name_H-M   'P 1'
#
loop_
_entity.id
_entity.type
_entity.pdbx_description
1 polymer ?
#
loop_
_entity_poly.entity_id
_entity_poly.type
_entity_poly.pdbx_seq_one_letter_code
_entity_poly.pdbx_strand_id
1 'polypeptide(L)'
;MEDSGTNGSEPRQSVTIDLTNSASSSLRCDSLSSLGAHPSQVDDDVESECVSEVGDIGDLALHSSRYSVTTKNIPKLLEYGSCMTHLTFFGILGVLTRYLLQKLFGPGVAGVTSDQTILYRDLPSNMVGSFLMGCLTSFSGWNQKMLELSVEGHWVFAGLGFLIGLFLSAYSFIFGVETSKGFRKLLIRSSGYGIASSRKNWRVDSYNRHLAVLAVLLLLLAGLWSVSGILLRQEFNSNSSETHLWLACIVGPLGVWVRWFLARLNGHGLGKTGLLKWVPFGTLIANVSSACIMAALATMKKAVSSKTCDIVATAIQFGFLGCLSTVPAFIAEFNAMRESKNPWRAYLYAIVTIFTSFCLGTLIYSVPVWAKGYK
;
A
#
# COMPACT_ATOMS: atom_id res chain seq x y z
N MET A 1 -60.85 64.98 -32.80
CA MET A 1 -60.76 63.92 -31.79
C MET A 1 -59.31 63.85 -31.33
N GLU A 2 -58.84 64.68 -30.38
CA GLU A 2 -59.55 65.35 -29.26
C GLU A 2 -60.24 64.36 -28.32
N ASP A 3 -60.20 64.50 -26.99
CA ASP A 3 -59.29 65.25 -26.09
C ASP A 3 -59.54 64.76 -24.63
N SER A 4 -58.67 65.11 -23.68
CA SER A 4 -58.85 64.97 -22.21
C SER A 4 -58.96 63.52 -21.64
N GLY A 5 -58.81 63.26 -20.33
CA GLY A 5 -58.33 64.12 -19.24
C GLY A 5 -58.60 63.56 -17.83
N THR A 6 -57.52 63.31 -17.06
CA THR A 6 -57.39 63.33 -15.57
C THR A 6 -58.44 62.65 -14.65
N ASN A 7 -57.98 61.72 -13.79
CA ASN A 7 -58.21 61.58 -12.33
C ASN A 7 -58.04 60.10 -11.88
N GLY A 8 -57.63 59.74 -10.66
CA GLY A 8 -57.12 60.53 -9.52
C GLY A 8 -57.40 59.87 -8.15
N SER A 9 -56.47 59.99 -7.20
CA SER A 9 -56.54 59.58 -5.77
C SER A 9 -56.35 58.08 -5.41
N GLU A 10 -56.05 57.82 -4.12
CA GLU A 10 -55.40 56.61 -3.59
C GLU A 10 -56.11 56.06 -2.30
N PRO A 11 -55.56 55.27 -1.34
CA PRO A 11 -56.26 54.11 -0.79
C PRO A 11 -56.79 54.27 0.66
N ARG A 12 -57.50 53.25 1.18
CA ARG A 12 -57.79 53.08 2.63
C ARG A 12 -57.94 51.63 3.08
N GLN A 13 -57.75 51.38 4.38
CA GLN A 13 -57.67 50.06 5.04
C GLN A 13 -58.81 49.83 6.06
N SER A 14 -59.21 48.56 6.25
CA SER A 14 -59.82 47.97 7.46
C SER A 14 -59.94 46.45 7.24
N VAL A 15 -59.34 45.49 7.97
CA VAL A 15 -59.08 45.25 9.42
C VAL A 15 -60.26 44.60 10.18
N THR A 16 -60.25 43.25 10.22
CA THR A 16 -60.69 42.35 11.31
C THR A 16 -60.03 40.98 11.01
N ILE A 17 -59.31 40.21 11.86
CA ILE A 17 -59.37 39.91 13.31
C ILE A 17 -60.55 38.96 13.63
N ASP A 18 -60.38 37.73 14.14
CA ASP A 18 -59.16 36.91 14.44
C ASP A 18 -59.41 35.41 14.07
N LEU A 19 -59.03 34.28 14.71
CA LEU A 19 -58.42 33.95 16.03
C LEU A 19 -57.71 32.57 16.00
N THR A 20 -56.49 32.46 16.58
CA THR A 20 -55.76 31.21 17.00
C THR A 20 -55.39 30.14 15.93
N ASN A 21 -54.29 29.38 16.02
CA ASN A 21 -53.37 29.10 17.13
C ASN A 21 -51.86 29.09 16.75
N SER A 22 -51.05 29.49 17.73
CA SER A 22 -49.61 29.24 18.01
C SER A 22 -48.96 27.96 17.44
N ALA A 23 -47.63 27.84 17.22
CA ALA A 23 -46.43 28.64 17.56
C ALA A 23 -45.30 28.31 16.53
N SER A 24 -44.46 29.22 15.98
CA SER A 24 -43.44 30.12 16.55
C SER A 24 -42.24 29.41 17.23
N SER A 25 -40.95 29.76 17.06
CA SER A 25 -40.23 30.76 16.22
C SER A 25 -38.69 30.63 16.48
N SER A 26 -37.81 30.51 15.48
CA SER A 26 -37.02 31.56 14.79
C SER A 26 -35.77 32.14 15.50
N LEU A 27 -34.71 32.45 14.73
CA LEU A 27 -33.54 33.30 15.06
C LEU A 27 -32.57 32.69 16.12
N ARG A 28 -31.32 33.15 16.32
CA ARG A 28 -30.57 34.33 15.79
C ARG A 28 -29.05 34.00 15.78
N CYS A 29 -28.25 34.69 14.96
CA CYS A 29 -26.80 34.78 15.17
C CYS A 29 -26.47 36.10 15.88
N ASP A 30 -25.62 36.06 16.90
CA ASP A 30 -24.82 37.21 17.40
C ASP A 30 -23.66 36.70 18.29
N SER A 31 -22.73 37.58 18.69
CA SER A 31 -21.32 37.22 18.95
C SER A 31 -20.83 37.38 20.39
N LEU A 32 -19.82 36.57 20.77
CA LEU A 32 -18.82 36.76 21.86
C LEU A 32 -19.35 36.83 23.32
N SER A 33 -18.66 36.37 24.37
CA SER A 33 -17.45 35.52 24.49
C SER A 33 -17.24 35.09 25.94
N SER A 34 -16.78 33.85 26.22
CA SER A 34 -16.15 33.47 27.50
C SER A 34 -15.28 32.22 27.34
N LEU A 35 -14.30 32.04 28.23
CA LEU A 35 -13.33 30.92 28.19
C LEU A 35 -13.93 29.60 28.67
N GLY A 36 -13.65 28.52 27.93
CA GLY A 36 -13.87 27.14 28.36
C GLY A 36 -13.06 26.20 27.46
N ALA A 37 -11.94 25.66 27.96
CA ALA A 37 -11.00 24.91 27.14
C ALA A 37 -11.42 23.43 26.98
N HIS A 38 -11.52 22.95 25.73
CA HIS A 38 -11.68 21.54 25.38
C HIS A 38 -10.89 21.24 24.09
N PRO A 39 -9.92 20.30 24.08
CA PRO A 39 -9.04 20.09 22.93
C PRO A 39 -9.55 19.06 21.90
N SER A 40 -9.58 19.49 20.64
CA SER A 40 -9.16 18.78 19.40
C SER A 40 -9.61 17.35 19.06
N GLN A 41 -10.47 16.68 19.84
CA GLN A 41 -10.73 15.24 19.63
C GLN A 41 -11.38 14.90 18.26
N VAL A 42 -12.25 15.78 17.75
CA VAL A 42 -12.95 15.57 16.46
C VAL A 42 -12.00 15.66 15.25
N ASP A 43 -10.97 16.51 15.32
CA ASP A 43 -10.02 16.70 14.22
C ASP A 43 -9.10 15.48 14.03
N ASP A 44 -8.63 14.88 15.12
CA ASP A 44 -7.76 13.70 15.07
C ASP A 44 -8.51 12.44 14.58
N ASP A 45 -9.80 12.28 14.89
CA ASP A 45 -10.59 11.15 14.41
C ASP A 45 -10.81 11.20 12.89
N VAL A 46 -11.08 12.38 12.30
CA VAL A 46 -11.22 12.54 10.84
C VAL A 46 -9.88 12.37 10.11
N GLU A 47 -8.76 12.86 10.66
CA GLU A 47 -7.43 12.59 10.07
C GLU A 47 -7.05 11.11 10.19
N SER A 48 -7.42 10.45 11.29
CA SER A 48 -7.25 9.02 11.47
C SER A 48 -8.06 8.21 10.46
N GLU A 49 -9.23 8.70 10.03
CA GLU A 49 -10.08 8.03 9.06
C GLU A 49 -9.38 7.95 7.68
N CYS A 50 -8.86 9.07 7.15
CA CYS A 50 -8.13 9.07 5.87
C CYS A 50 -6.80 8.27 5.89
N VAL A 51 -6.08 8.24 7.02
CA VAL A 51 -4.87 7.38 7.14
C VAL A 51 -5.26 5.91 7.28
N SER A 52 -6.41 5.62 7.92
CA SER A 52 -6.97 4.27 7.96
C SER A 52 -7.39 3.79 6.57
N GLU A 53 -8.16 4.58 5.81
CA GLU A 53 -8.65 4.22 4.46
C GLU A 53 -7.54 3.72 3.51
N VAL A 54 -6.33 4.28 3.61
CA VAL A 54 -5.17 3.87 2.79
C VAL A 54 -4.59 2.52 3.22
N GLY A 55 -4.72 2.16 4.50
CA GLY A 55 -4.47 0.79 4.99
C GLY A 55 -5.66 -0.16 4.79
N ASP A 56 -6.89 0.37 4.67
CA ASP A 56 -8.15 -0.36 4.76
C ASP A 56 -8.52 -1.20 3.52
N ILE A 57 -7.60 -1.37 2.57
CA ILE A 57 -7.78 -2.19 1.36
C ILE A 57 -8.26 -3.62 1.69
N GLY A 58 -7.99 -4.12 2.91
CA GLY A 58 -8.50 -5.40 3.40
C GLY A 58 -9.93 -5.37 3.97
N ASP A 59 -10.35 -4.29 4.63
CA ASP A 59 -11.61 -4.20 5.38
C ASP A 59 -12.70 -3.41 4.64
N LEU A 60 -12.35 -2.58 3.65
CA LEU A 60 -13.28 -1.98 2.67
C LEU A 60 -14.15 -3.06 1.98
N ALA A 61 -13.54 -4.24 1.74
CA ALA A 61 -14.21 -5.41 1.19
C ALA A 61 -15.27 -6.03 2.12
N LEU A 62 -15.17 -5.81 3.43
CA LEU A 62 -16.11 -6.26 4.45
C LEU A 62 -17.12 -5.17 4.84
N HIS A 63 -16.70 -3.90 4.90
CA HIS A 63 -17.55 -2.81 5.36
C HIS A 63 -18.57 -2.34 4.32
N SER A 64 -18.23 -2.43 3.03
CA SER A 64 -19.17 -2.17 1.92
C SER A 64 -20.45 -3.00 1.98
N SER A 65 -20.46 -4.12 2.74
CA SER A 65 -21.63 -4.97 2.97
C SER A 65 -22.77 -4.25 3.73
N ARG A 66 -22.48 -3.21 4.52
CA ARG A 66 -23.45 -2.63 5.47
C ARG A 66 -24.55 -1.76 4.83
N TYR A 67 -24.48 -1.45 3.53
CA TYR A 67 -25.47 -0.58 2.85
C TYR A 67 -26.03 -1.11 1.51
N SER A 68 -25.82 -2.39 1.19
CA SER A 68 -26.38 -3.03 -0.01
C SER A 68 -27.55 -3.96 0.33
N VAL A 69 -28.78 -3.41 0.34
CA VAL A 69 -30.01 -4.18 0.53
C VAL A 69 -30.27 -5.13 -0.65
N THR A 70 -30.44 -6.42 -0.35
CA THR A 70 -30.98 -7.48 -1.23
C THR A 70 -30.19 -7.78 -2.52
N THR A 71 -29.04 -8.43 -2.35
CA THR A 71 -28.52 -9.46 -3.29
C THR A 71 -28.21 -10.74 -2.51
N LYS A 72 -28.20 -11.91 -3.16
CA LYS A 72 -27.90 -13.19 -2.47
C LYS A 72 -26.51 -13.11 -1.82
N ASN A 73 -26.48 -13.01 -0.50
CA ASN A 73 -25.24 -12.86 0.27
C ASN A 73 -24.27 -14.00 -0.05
N ILE A 74 -23.07 -13.64 -0.50
CA ILE A 74 -21.94 -14.56 -0.53
C ILE A 74 -21.63 -14.92 0.94
N PRO A 75 -21.44 -16.21 1.30
CA PRO A 75 -21.07 -16.53 2.67
C PRO A 75 -19.70 -15.93 2.98
N LYS A 76 -19.53 -15.28 4.13
CA LYS A 76 -18.30 -14.55 4.51
C LYS A 76 -17.02 -15.37 4.37
N LEU A 77 -17.10 -16.69 4.52
CA LEU A 77 -15.99 -17.63 4.30
C LEU A 77 -15.51 -17.66 2.83
N LEU A 78 -16.42 -17.51 1.87
CA LEU A 78 -16.12 -17.46 0.43
C LEU A 78 -15.62 -16.08 0.00
N GLU A 79 -16.04 -15.00 0.67
CA GLU A 79 -15.44 -13.66 0.52
C GLU A 79 -13.99 -13.66 1.03
N TYR A 80 -13.77 -14.17 2.24
CA TYR A 80 -12.45 -14.36 2.84
C TYR A 80 -11.56 -15.26 1.97
N GLY A 81 -12.08 -16.42 1.54
CA GLY A 81 -11.38 -17.35 0.65
C GLY A 81 -11.04 -16.75 -0.72
N SER A 82 -11.93 -15.93 -1.28
CA SER A 82 -11.67 -15.17 -2.51
C SER A 82 -10.54 -14.16 -2.31
N CYS A 83 -10.59 -13.35 -1.24
CA CYS A 83 -9.53 -12.41 -0.87
C CYS A 83 -8.17 -13.12 -0.72
N MET A 84 -8.11 -14.19 0.06
CA MET A 84 -6.90 -14.99 0.26
C MET A 84 -6.37 -15.59 -1.05
N THR A 85 -7.24 -16.02 -1.97
CA THR A 85 -6.83 -16.54 -3.28
C THR A 85 -6.21 -15.44 -4.16
N HIS A 86 -6.81 -14.24 -4.21
CA HIS A 86 -6.25 -13.09 -4.93
C HIS A 86 -4.89 -12.65 -4.33
N LEU A 87 -4.81 -12.53 -3.00
CA LEU A 87 -3.56 -12.23 -2.29
C LEU A 87 -2.46 -13.26 -2.57
N THR A 88 -2.83 -14.55 -2.70
CA THR A 88 -1.90 -15.62 -3.06
C THR A 88 -1.39 -15.45 -4.49
N PHE A 89 -2.29 -15.31 -5.47
CA PHE A 89 -1.93 -15.17 -6.88
C PHE A 89 -1.04 -13.93 -7.13
N PHE A 90 -1.44 -12.76 -6.63
CA PHE A 90 -0.63 -11.54 -6.74
C PHE A 90 0.66 -11.61 -5.90
N GLY A 91 0.68 -12.41 -4.83
CA GLY A 91 1.90 -12.72 -4.08
C GLY A 91 2.93 -13.48 -4.92
N ILE A 92 2.53 -14.57 -5.59
CA ILE A 92 3.42 -15.32 -6.49
C ILE A 92 3.86 -14.45 -7.66
N LEU A 93 2.93 -13.71 -8.29
CA LEU A 93 3.26 -12.78 -9.36
C LEU A 93 4.29 -11.74 -8.90
N GLY A 94 4.12 -11.19 -7.69
CA GLY A 94 5.07 -10.27 -7.07
C GLY A 94 6.45 -10.89 -6.78
N VAL A 95 6.57 -12.19 -6.51
CA VAL A 95 7.87 -12.89 -6.44
C VAL A 95 8.50 -12.95 -7.84
N LEU A 96 7.74 -13.39 -8.85
CA LEU A 96 8.21 -13.55 -10.22
C LEU A 96 8.62 -12.21 -10.85
N THR A 97 7.81 -11.15 -10.71
CA THR A 97 8.15 -9.83 -11.27
C THR A 97 9.40 -9.25 -10.60
N ARG A 98 9.58 -9.41 -9.28
CA ARG A 98 10.83 -9.00 -8.60
C ARG A 98 12.04 -9.75 -9.15
N TYR A 99 11.91 -11.04 -9.47
CA TYR A 99 13.01 -11.83 -10.03
C TYR A 99 13.34 -11.39 -11.47
N LEU A 100 12.32 -11.20 -12.30
CA LEU A 100 12.48 -10.70 -13.66
C LEU A 100 13.10 -9.30 -13.69
N LEU A 101 12.71 -8.41 -12.76
CA LEU A 101 13.33 -7.09 -12.60
C LEU A 101 14.80 -7.19 -12.18
N GLN A 102 15.13 -8.06 -11.21
CA GLN A 102 16.52 -8.30 -10.79
C GLN A 102 17.38 -8.88 -11.93
N LYS A 103 16.81 -9.76 -12.75
CA LYS A 103 17.50 -10.36 -13.92
C LYS A 103 17.63 -9.38 -15.10
N LEU A 104 16.66 -8.48 -15.28
CA LEU A 104 16.64 -7.44 -16.32
C LEU A 104 17.59 -6.28 -16.01
N PHE A 105 17.47 -5.67 -14.82
CA PHE A 105 18.28 -4.52 -14.42
C PHE A 105 19.66 -4.90 -13.85
N GLY A 106 19.88 -6.19 -13.59
CA GLY A 106 21.18 -6.74 -13.20
C GLY A 106 22.28 -6.58 -14.27
N PRO A 107 23.55 -6.81 -13.89
CA PRO A 107 24.70 -6.57 -14.78
C PRO A 107 24.74 -7.48 -16.02
N GLY A 108 23.97 -8.58 -16.04
CA GLY A 108 23.94 -9.54 -17.14
C GLY A 108 22.99 -9.21 -18.31
N VAL A 109 22.14 -8.17 -18.20
CA VAL A 109 21.18 -7.80 -19.27
C VAL A 109 21.22 -6.31 -19.58
N ALA A 110 20.68 -5.45 -18.71
CA ALA A 110 20.63 -4.00 -18.99
C ALA A 110 21.86 -3.23 -18.49
N GLY A 111 22.63 -3.77 -17.53
CA GLY A 111 23.84 -3.11 -17.01
C GLY A 111 23.59 -1.88 -16.12
N VAL A 112 22.32 -1.50 -15.90
CA VAL A 112 21.88 -0.29 -15.16
C VAL A 112 22.30 -0.30 -13.68
N THR A 113 22.69 -1.46 -13.13
CA THR A 113 23.22 -1.63 -11.77
C THR A 113 24.75 -1.74 -11.72
N SER A 114 25.47 -1.17 -12.70
CA SER A 114 26.94 -1.15 -12.76
C SER A 114 27.55 0.08 -12.06
N ASP A 115 28.68 -0.11 -11.38
CA ASP A 115 29.27 0.83 -10.41
C ASP A 115 29.92 2.10 -11.03
N GLN A 116 29.80 2.36 -12.34
CA GLN A 116 30.69 3.27 -13.05
C GLN A 116 30.10 4.58 -13.60
N THR A 117 28.78 4.78 -13.68
CA THR A 117 28.19 6.06 -14.13
C THR A 117 26.89 6.41 -13.43
N ILE A 118 26.84 7.59 -12.82
CA ILE A 118 25.75 8.02 -11.91
C ILE A 118 24.58 8.72 -12.62
N LEU A 119 24.75 9.25 -13.85
CA LEU A 119 23.76 10.15 -14.45
C LEU A 119 23.64 10.08 -15.98
N TYR A 120 22.45 10.43 -16.47
CA TYR A 120 22.10 10.91 -17.83
C TYR A 120 21.84 9.97 -19.02
N ARG A 121 22.00 8.64 -18.98
CA ARG A 121 21.56 7.79 -20.12
C ARG A 121 20.22 7.08 -19.93
N ASP A 122 19.88 6.73 -18.69
CA ASP A 122 18.77 5.80 -18.43
C ASP A 122 17.45 6.47 -18.05
N LEU A 123 17.28 7.80 -18.12
CA LEU A 123 16.17 8.51 -17.44
C LEU A 123 14.76 7.89 -17.63
N PRO A 124 14.31 7.43 -18.82
CA PRO A 124 13.03 6.71 -18.96
C PRO A 124 13.06 5.28 -18.41
N SER A 125 14.18 4.57 -18.58
CA SER A 125 14.42 3.21 -18.05
C SER A 125 14.49 3.21 -16.53
N ASN A 126 15.08 4.24 -15.93
CA ASN A 126 15.11 4.50 -14.50
C ASN A 126 13.79 5.08 -14.00
N MET A 127 13.00 5.81 -14.80
CA MET A 127 11.63 6.16 -14.40
C MET A 127 10.74 4.92 -14.34
N VAL A 128 10.69 4.10 -15.40
CA VAL A 128 9.87 2.86 -15.42
C VAL A 128 10.44 1.83 -14.44
N GLY A 129 11.75 1.70 -14.37
CA GLY A 129 12.48 0.83 -13.43
C GLY A 129 12.27 1.24 -11.99
N SER A 130 12.37 2.53 -11.63
CA SER A 130 12.09 3.02 -10.27
C SER A 130 10.60 3.14 -9.96
N PHE A 131 9.74 3.22 -10.96
CA PHE A 131 8.29 3.09 -10.79
C PHE A 131 7.96 1.64 -10.41
N LEU A 132 8.50 0.66 -11.14
CA LEU A 132 8.32 -0.75 -10.84
C LEU A 132 9.05 -1.16 -9.56
N MET A 133 10.28 -0.72 -9.30
CA MET A 133 10.97 -0.92 -8.01
C MET A 133 10.26 -0.18 -6.88
N GLY A 134 9.73 1.03 -7.03
CA GLY A 134 8.93 1.69 -6.00
C GLY A 134 7.66 0.88 -5.66
N CYS A 135 7.03 0.30 -6.68
CA CYS A 135 5.85 -0.55 -6.57
C CYS A 135 6.15 -2.00 -6.12
N LEU A 136 7.40 -2.48 -6.21
CA LEU A 136 7.75 -3.91 -6.03
C LEU A 136 9.00 -4.15 -5.16
N THR A 137 9.63 -3.12 -4.59
CA THR A 137 10.75 -3.31 -3.65
C THR A 137 10.22 -3.76 -2.30
N SER A 138 10.85 -4.79 -1.73
CA SER A 138 10.67 -5.18 -0.35
C SER A 138 11.45 -4.21 0.55
N PHE A 139 10.77 -3.61 1.53
CA PHE A 139 11.42 -2.69 2.47
C PHE A 139 12.55 -3.39 3.23
N SER A 140 12.39 -4.68 3.56
CA SER A 140 13.47 -5.46 4.20
C SER A 140 14.68 -5.66 3.29
N GLY A 141 14.49 -5.84 1.97
CA GLY A 141 15.58 -5.96 1.00
C GLY A 141 16.34 -4.64 0.81
N TRP A 142 15.62 -3.52 0.77
CA TRP A 142 16.20 -2.18 0.76
C TRP A 142 17.05 -1.93 2.02
N ASN A 143 16.49 -2.18 3.21
CA ASN A 143 17.21 -2.08 4.48
C ASN A 143 18.45 -2.98 4.53
N GLN A 144 18.32 -4.24 4.07
CA GLN A 144 19.45 -5.19 4.00
C GLN A 144 20.57 -4.67 3.09
N LYS A 145 20.26 -4.05 1.93
CA LYS A 145 21.33 -3.50 1.08
C LYS A 145 22.02 -2.28 1.71
N MET A 146 21.31 -1.48 2.52
CA MET A 146 21.93 -0.40 3.29
C MET A 146 22.84 -0.94 4.41
N LEU A 147 22.50 -2.10 5.02
CA LEU A 147 23.37 -2.78 5.99
C LEU A 147 24.66 -3.33 5.35
N GLU A 148 24.56 -3.89 4.13
CA GLU A 148 25.74 -4.34 3.37
C GLU A 148 26.69 -3.17 3.06
N LEU A 149 26.16 -2.06 2.51
CA LEU A 149 26.96 -0.85 2.27
C LEU A 149 27.59 -0.30 3.57
N SER A 150 26.85 -0.31 4.68
CA SER A 150 27.39 0.04 6.00
C SER A 150 28.56 -0.86 6.42
N VAL A 151 28.44 -2.18 6.24
CA VAL A 151 29.50 -3.16 6.56
C VAL A 151 30.74 -2.97 5.69
N GLU A 152 30.57 -2.65 4.41
CA GLU A 152 31.65 -2.40 3.44
C GLU A 152 32.41 -1.08 3.70
N GLY A 153 31.94 -0.23 4.63
CA GLY A 153 32.49 1.11 4.88
C GLY A 153 31.82 2.22 4.08
N HIS A 154 30.86 1.90 3.21
CA HIS A 154 30.09 2.80 2.37
C HIS A 154 28.93 3.51 3.14
N TRP A 155 29.18 3.90 4.39
CA TRP A 155 28.18 4.48 5.32
C TRP A 155 27.43 5.70 4.77
N VAL A 156 28.13 6.60 4.07
CA VAL A 156 27.51 7.78 3.44
C VAL A 156 26.55 7.37 2.33
N PHE A 157 26.90 6.34 1.55
CA PHE A 157 26.03 5.79 0.51
C PHE A 157 24.83 5.03 1.09
N ALA A 158 24.97 4.39 2.25
CA ALA A 158 23.84 3.81 2.98
C ALA A 158 22.85 4.91 3.46
N GLY A 159 23.36 6.01 4.04
CA GLY A 159 22.53 7.15 4.44
C GLY A 159 21.83 7.84 3.25
N LEU A 160 22.57 8.09 2.17
CA LEU A 160 22.00 8.63 0.92
C LEU A 160 21.00 7.67 0.28
N GLY A 161 21.24 6.36 0.33
CA GLY A 161 20.35 5.34 -0.22
C GLY A 161 18.99 5.25 0.50
N PHE A 162 18.93 5.59 1.79
CA PHE A 162 17.66 5.78 2.49
C PHE A 162 16.92 7.07 2.05
N LEU A 163 17.63 8.19 1.89
CA LEU A 163 17.02 9.44 1.43
C LEU A 163 16.51 9.33 -0.01
N ILE A 164 17.37 8.85 -0.92
CA ILE A 164 17.04 8.63 -2.34
C ILE A 164 15.89 7.63 -2.45
N GLY A 165 15.97 6.48 -1.78
CA GLY A 165 14.93 5.45 -1.84
C GLY A 165 13.56 5.92 -1.33
N LEU A 166 13.52 6.74 -0.26
CA LEU A 166 12.28 7.32 0.26
C LEU A 166 11.64 8.28 -0.75
N PHE A 167 12.39 9.29 -1.24
CA PHE A 167 11.84 10.29 -2.16
C PHE A 167 11.53 9.71 -3.53
N LEU A 168 12.39 8.83 -4.07
CA LEU A 168 12.18 8.17 -5.36
C LEU A 168 10.91 7.31 -5.34
N SER A 169 10.71 6.52 -4.27
CA SER A 169 9.49 5.71 -4.11
C SER A 169 8.24 6.59 -3.93
N ALA A 170 8.33 7.70 -3.20
CA ALA A 170 7.23 8.66 -3.06
C ALA A 170 6.83 9.31 -4.39
N TYR A 171 7.79 9.79 -5.19
CA TYR A 171 7.49 10.34 -6.53
C TYR A 171 6.96 9.27 -7.49
N SER A 172 7.47 8.03 -7.44
CA SER A 172 6.93 6.89 -8.19
C SER A 172 5.48 6.58 -7.82
N PHE A 173 5.12 6.63 -6.53
CA PHE A 173 3.75 6.42 -6.07
C PHE A 173 2.81 7.52 -6.58
N ILE A 174 3.20 8.80 -6.41
CA ILE A 174 2.42 9.96 -6.91
C ILE A 174 2.20 9.84 -8.42
N PHE A 175 3.25 9.57 -9.20
CA PHE A 175 3.16 9.38 -10.65
C PHE A 175 2.25 8.21 -11.05
N GLY A 176 2.25 7.11 -10.28
CA GLY A 176 1.30 6.01 -10.47
C GLY A 176 -0.16 6.41 -10.22
N VAL A 177 -0.41 7.15 -9.13
CA VAL A 177 -1.73 7.69 -8.79
C VAL A 177 -2.21 8.66 -9.88
N GLU A 178 -1.38 9.58 -10.35
CA GLU A 178 -1.70 10.49 -11.46
C GLU A 178 -1.97 9.76 -12.77
N THR A 179 -1.12 8.79 -13.12
CA THR A 179 -1.29 7.94 -14.32
C THR A 179 -2.62 7.17 -14.26
N SER A 180 -2.99 6.61 -13.10
CA SER A 180 -4.28 5.92 -12.94
C SER A 180 -5.49 6.85 -13.07
N LYS A 181 -5.42 8.07 -12.52
CA LYS A 181 -6.43 9.13 -12.70
C LYS A 181 -6.57 9.51 -14.19
N GLY A 182 -5.45 9.66 -14.89
CA GLY A 182 -5.40 9.93 -16.33
C GLY A 182 -6.00 8.80 -17.16
N PHE A 183 -5.63 7.55 -16.89
CA PHE A 183 -6.15 6.36 -17.59
C PHE A 183 -7.65 6.16 -17.34
N ARG A 184 -8.14 6.38 -16.12
CA ARG A 184 -9.58 6.39 -15.80
C ARG A 184 -10.34 7.44 -16.61
N LYS A 185 -9.79 8.65 -16.75
CA LYS A 185 -10.37 9.73 -17.59
C LYS A 185 -10.37 9.35 -19.07
N LEU A 186 -9.33 8.66 -19.55
CA LEU A 186 -9.23 8.17 -20.93
C LEU A 186 -10.25 7.07 -21.22
N LEU A 187 -10.40 6.07 -20.32
CA LEU A 187 -11.40 5.01 -20.44
C LEU A 187 -12.83 5.58 -20.50
N ILE A 188 -13.16 6.52 -19.60
CA ILE A 188 -14.48 7.18 -19.59
C ILE A 188 -14.70 7.95 -20.90
N ARG A 189 -13.69 8.68 -21.42
CA ARG A 189 -13.80 9.39 -22.69
C ARG A 189 -13.93 8.45 -23.90
N SER A 190 -13.20 7.33 -23.90
CA SER A 190 -13.28 6.30 -24.95
C SER A 190 -14.63 5.59 -24.96
N SER A 191 -15.28 5.43 -23.80
CA SER A 191 -16.64 4.90 -23.69
C SER A 191 -17.72 5.90 -24.13
N GLY A 192 -17.37 7.17 -24.36
CA GLY A 192 -18.32 8.27 -24.55
C GLY A 192 -18.76 8.55 -25.99
N TYR A 193 -18.21 7.87 -27.01
CA TYR A 193 -18.38 8.26 -28.42
C TYR A 193 -19.17 7.25 -29.29
N GLY A 194 -19.92 6.30 -28.71
CA GLY A 194 -20.59 5.29 -29.56
C GLY A 194 -21.68 4.39 -28.96
N ILE A 195 -22.05 4.50 -27.67
CA ILE A 195 -23.07 3.60 -27.06
C ILE A 195 -24.16 4.41 -26.36
N ALA A 196 -25.09 4.94 -27.16
CA ALA A 196 -26.34 5.57 -26.71
C ALA A 196 -27.53 4.57 -26.69
N SER A 197 -27.26 3.29 -26.41
CA SER A 197 -28.28 2.25 -26.22
C SER A 197 -27.73 1.12 -25.32
N SER A 198 -28.60 0.41 -24.60
CA SER A 198 -28.22 -0.63 -23.64
C SER A 198 -27.20 -0.19 -22.57
N ARG A 199 -27.63 0.72 -21.68
CA ARG A 199 -26.97 0.95 -20.36
C ARG A 199 -27.18 -0.26 -19.42
N LYS A 200 -26.79 -1.46 -19.86
CA LYS A 200 -26.54 -2.58 -18.96
C LYS A 200 -25.31 -2.21 -18.16
N ASN A 201 -25.50 -1.84 -16.89
CA ASN A 201 -24.40 -1.64 -15.96
C ASN A 201 -23.47 -2.85 -16.04
N TRP A 202 -22.17 -2.63 -16.24
CA TRP A 202 -21.15 -3.70 -16.23
C TRP A 202 -20.84 -4.15 -14.79
N ARG A 203 -21.87 -4.23 -13.94
CA ARG A 203 -21.82 -4.89 -12.63
C ARG A 203 -21.37 -6.32 -12.85
N VAL A 204 -20.24 -6.68 -12.26
CA VAL A 204 -19.66 -8.04 -12.31
C VAL A 204 -20.34 -8.94 -11.25
N ASP A 205 -21.29 -8.35 -10.52
CA ASP A 205 -22.04 -8.76 -9.33
C ASP A 205 -23.00 -9.98 -9.54
N SER A 206 -22.70 -10.84 -10.51
CA SER A 206 -23.33 -12.15 -10.63
C SER A 206 -22.53 -13.18 -9.86
N TYR A 207 -23.16 -13.84 -8.88
CA TYR A 207 -22.57 -14.92 -8.09
C TYR A 207 -21.79 -15.95 -8.95
N ASN A 208 -22.39 -16.35 -10.08
CA ASN A 208 -21.80 -17.31 -11.01
C ASN A 208 -20.52 -16.78 -11.67
N ARG A 209 -20.41 -15.46 -11.93
CA ARG A 209 -19.20 -14.83 -12.49
C ARG A 209 -18.09 -14.72 -11.44
N HIS A 210 -18.41 -14.31 -10.22
CA HIS A 210 -17.44 -14.29 -9.11
C HIS A 210 -16.89 -15.70 -8.84
N LEU A 211 -17.77 -16.71 -8.81
CA LEU A 211 -17.37 -18.11 -8.64
C LEU A 211 -16.52 -18.63 -9.82
N ALA A 212 -16.85 -18.26 -11.07
CA ALA A 212 -16.06 -18.62 -12.24
C ALA A 212 -14.66 -17.96 -12.24
N VAL A 213 -14.56 -16.68 -11.89
CA VAL A 213 -13.27 -15.98 -11.73
C VAL A 213 -12.44 -16.66 -10.63
N LEU A 214 -13.05 -16.96 -9.48
CA LEU A 214 -12.37 -17.67 -8.39
C LEU A 214 -11.90 -19.07 -8.81
N ALA A 215 -12.72 -19.83 -9.54
CA ALA A 215 -12.34 -21.15 -10.05
C ALA A 215 -11.18 -21.08 -11.05
N VAL A 216 -11.19 -20.13 -11.99
CA VAL A 216 -10.06 -19.88 -12.91
C VAL A 216 -8.80 -19.50 -12.13
N LEU A 217 -8.92 -18.63 -11.12
CA LEU A 217 -7.81 -18.19 -10.29
C LEU A 217 -7.20 -19.34 -9.47
N LEU A 218 -8.04 -20.23 -8.92
CA LEU A 218 -7.61 -21.44 -8.23
C LEU A 218 -6.92 -22.44 -9.17
N LEU A 219 -7.40 -22.60 -10.41
CA LEU A 219 -6.75 -23.44 -11.42
C LEU A 219 -5.37 -22.88 -11.82
N LEU A 220 -5.27 -21.57 -12.04
CA LEU A 220 -4.00 -20.88 -12.32
C LEU A 220 -3.02 -21.02 -11.15
N LEU A 221 -3.50 -20.86 -9.91
CA LEU A 221 -2.72 -21.02 -8.69
C LEU A 221 -2.22 -22.47 -8.51
N ALA A 222 -3.08 -23.46 -8.72
CA ALA A 222 -2.71 -24.87 -8.68
C ALA A 222 -1.65 -25.20 -9.75
N GLY A 223 -1.76 -24.62 -10.95
CA GLY A 223 -0.75 -24.70 -12.00
C GLY A 223 0.58 -24.06 -11.57
N LEU A 224 0.56 -22.82 -11.08
CA LEU A 224 1.74 -22.09 -10.60
C LEU A 224 2.50 -22.85 -9.49
N TRP A 225 1.80 -23.39 -8.50
CA TRP A 225 2.41 -24.20 -7.45
C TRP A 225 2.87 -25.57 -7.94
N SER A 226 2.15 -26.22 -8.86
CA SER A 226 2.57 -27.50 -9.44
C SER A 226 3.86 -27.34 -10.26
N VAL A 227 3.93 -26.31 -11.11
CA VAL A 227 5.15 -25.96 -11.86
C VAL A 227 6.28 -25.59 -10.91
N SER A 228 6.03 -24.77 -9.88
CA SER A 228 7.05 -24.43 -8.88
C SER A 228 7.55 -25.65 -8.13
N GLY A 229 6.70 -26.61 -7.76
CA GLY A 229 7.09 -27.84 -7.08
C GLY A 229 7.86 -28.82 -7.96
N ILE A 230 7.46 -28.97 -9.23
CA ILE A 230 8.16 -29.80 -10.22
C ILE A 230 9.53 -29.22 -10.53
N LEU A 231 9.60 -27.93 -10.83
CA LEU A 231 10.86 -27.25 -11.10
C LEU A 231 11.75 -27.23 -9.86
N LEU A 232 11.25 -26.91 -8.66
CA LEU A 232 12.04 -27.03 -7.42
C LEU A 232 12.66 -28.43 -7.26
N ARG A 233 11.92 -29.50 -7.56
CA ARG A 233 12.42 -30.89 -7.45
C ARG A 233 13.45 -31.24 -8.54
N GLN A 234 13.28 -30.77 -9.77
CA GLN A 234 14.23 -31.00 -10.86
C GLN A 234 15.51 -30.17 -10.65
N GLU A 235 15.33 -28.90 -10.33
CA GLU A 235 16.36 -27.87 -10.29
C GLU A 235 17.24 -27.95 -9.03
N PHE A 236 16.74 -28.60 -7.96
CA PHE A 236 17.56 -28.98 -6.80
C PHE A 236 18.58 -30.08 -7.14
N ASN A 237 18.22 -31.02 -8.03
CA ASN A 237 19.10 -32.10 -8.48
C ASN A 237 20.10 -31.65 -9.55
N SER A 238 19.74 -30.65 -10.37
CA SER A 238 20.61 -30.09 -11.43
C SER A 238 21.73 -29.18 -10.91
N ASN A 239 21.81 -28.95 -9.59
CA ASN A 239 22.77 -28.06 -8.92
C ASN A 239 22.67 -26.56 -9.27
N SER A 240 21.60 -26.15 -9.95
CA SER A 240 21.33 -24.82 -10.50
C SER A 240 21.42 -23.63 -9.53
N SER A 241 21.39 -22.43 -10.12
CA SER A 241 21.21 -21.15 -9.42
C SER A 241 19.72 -20.81 -9.19
N GLU A 242 18.80 -21.22 -10.06
CA GLU A 242 17.40 -20.74 -10.00
C GLU A 242 16.51 -21.48 -8.99
N THR A 243 17.02 -22.54 -8.34
CA THR A 243 16.29 -23.38 -7.35
C THR A 243 15.62 -22.56 -6.23
N HIS A 244 16.25 -21.46 -5.80
CA HIS A 244 15.72 -20.59 -4.75
C HIS A 244 14.45 -19.81 -5.17
N LEU A 245 14.26 -19.54 -6.47
CA LEU A 245 13.08 -18.84 -6.99
C LEU A 245 11.81 -19.68 -6.84
N TRP A 246 11.89 -20.96 -7.19
CA TRP A 246 10.73 -21.85 -7.16
C TRP A 246 10.27 -22.11 -5.72
N LEU A 247 11.21 -22.23 -4.77
CA LEU A 247 10.88 -22.24 -3.35
C LEU A 247 10.33 -20.88 -2.86
N ALA A 248 10.87 -19.76 -3.34
CA ALA A 248 10.35 -18.42 -3.03
C ALA A 248 8.89 -18.22 -3.52
N CYS A 249 8.51 -18.79 -4.67
CA CYS A 249 7.14 -18.77 -5.18
C CYS A 249 6.17 -19.59 -4.31
N ILE A 250 6.66 -20.64 -3.64
CA ILE A 250 5.86 -21.44 -2.70
C ILE A 250 5.68 -20.71 -1.37
N VAL A 251 6.73 -20.11 -0.79
CA VAL A 251 6.66 -19.45 0.53
C VAL A 251 6.21 -17.99 0.50
N GLY A 252 6.30 -17.32 -0.65
CA GLY A 252 5.94 -15.91 -0.84
C GLY A 252 4.50 -15.53 -0.41
N PRO A 253 3.46 -16.30 -0.77
CA PRO A 253 2.09 -16.03 -0.35
C PRO A 253 1.89 -15.92 1.16
N LEU A 254 2.60 -16.73 1.96
CA LEU A 254 2.52 -16.68 3.42
C LEU A 254 2.92 -15.30 3.95
N GLY A 255 3.86 -14.62 3.29
CA GLY A 255 4.27 -13.26 3.64
C GLY A 255 3.15 -12.24 3.37
N VAL A 256 2.45 -12.39 2.23
CA VAL A 256 1.27 -11.57 1.90
C VAL A 256 0.15 -11.79 2.91
N TRP A 257 -0.12 -13.05 3.30
CA TRP A 257 -1.16 -13.39 4.27
C TRP A 257 -0.87 -12.78 5.65
N VAL A 258 0.37 -12.90 6.14
CA VAL A 258 0.78 -12.30 7.43
C VAL A 258 0.72 -10.77 7.35
N ARG A 259 1.19 -10.15 6.26
CA ARG A 259 1.07 -8.69 6.07
C ARG A 259 -0.37 -8.21 6.03
N TRP A 260 -1.27 -8.93 5.35
CA TRP A 260 -2.69 -8.60 5.29
C TRP A 260 -3.38 -8.75 6.65
N PHE A 261 -3.03 -9.78 7.42
CA PHE A 261 -3.50 -9.92 8.80
C PHE A 261 -2.98 -8.79 9.71
N LEU A 262 -1.70 -8.41 9.57
CA LEU A 262 -1.11 -7.29 10.31
C LEU A 262 -1.73 -5.94 9.94
N ALA A 263 -2.09 -5.71 8.67
CA ALA A 263 -2.68 -4.44 8.20
C ALA A 263 -3.94 -4.03 8.98
N ARG A 264 -4.67 -4.98 9.57
CA ARG A 264 -5.81 -4.75 10.50
C ARG A 264 -5.44 -4.04 11.81
N LEU A 265 -4.15 -3.84 12.08
CA LEU A 265 -3.64 -3.05 13.20
C LEU A 265 -3.40 -1.58 12.82
N ASN A 266 -3.55 -1.21 11.55
CA ASN A 266 -3.57 0.19 11.12
C ASN A 266 -4.86 0.86 11.65
N GLY A 267 -4.82 2.16 11.97
CA GLY A 267 -5.96 2.92 12.51
C GLY A 267 -6.38 2.58 13.95
N HIS A 268 -6.04 1.39 14.47
CA HIS A 268 -6.43 0.93 15.82
C HIS A 268 -5.74 1.71 16.96
N GLY A 269 -4.48 2.12 16.78
CA GLY A 269 -3.67 2.75 17.83
C GLY A 269 -3.27 1.80 18.99
N LEU A 270 -2.68 2.38 20.04
CA LEU A 270 -2.22 1.69 21.25
C LEU A 270 -3.18 1.86 22.43
N GLY A 271 -3.41 0.77 23.14
CA GLY A 271 -4.18 0.74 24.39
C GLY A 271 -5.68 0.99 24.21
N LYS A 272 -6.43 0.97 25.33
CA LYS A 272 -7.89 1.17 25.32
C LYS A 272 -8.34 2.58 24.90
N THR A 273 -7.42 3.54 24.87
CA THR A 273 -7.66 4.93 24.48
C THR A 273 -7.34 5.23 23.02
N GLY A 274 -6.74 4.29 22.26
CA GLY A 274 -6.34 4.53 20.87
C GLY A 274 -5.27 5.62 20.75
N LEU A 275 -4.20 5.57 21.57
CA LEU A 275 -3.09 6.51 21.42
C LEU A 275 -2.36 6.23 20.10
N LEU A 276 -1.97 7.25 19.33
CA LEU A 276 -1.30 7.10 18.03
C LEU A 276 -2.10 6.33 16.94
N LYS A 277 -3.45 6.45 16.87
CA LYS A 277 -4.23 5.85 15.75
C LYS A 277 -3.67 6.16 14.35
N TRP A 278 -3.13 7.36 14.18
CA TRP A 278 -2.52 7.84 12.94
C TRP A 278 -1.29 7.03 12.49
N VAL A 279 -0.71 6.18 13.34
CA VAL A 279 0.39 5.29 12.98
C VAL A 279 -0.15 3.97 12.43
N PRO A 280 0.18 3.59 11.18
CA PRO A 280 -0.15 2.28 10.62
C PRO A 280 0.75 1.18 11.22
N PHE A 281 0.41 0.71 12.43
CA PHE A 281 1.20 -0.27 13.16
C PHE A 281 1.36 -1.61 12.45
N GLY A 282 0.38 -2.02 11.64
CA GLY A 282 0.45 -3.24 10.84
C GLY A 282 1.61 -3.21 9.84
N THR A 283 1.69 -2.12 9.06
CA THR A 283 2.77 -1.92 8.08
C THR A 283 4.12 -1.72 8.75
N LEU A 284 4.17 -0.97 9.87
CA LEU A 284 5.39 -0.79 10.67
C LEU A 284 5.92 -2.13 11.20
N ILE A 285 5.07 -2.93 11.84
CA ILE A 285 5.45 -4.25 12.38
C ILE A 285 5.90 -5.18 11.24
N ALA A 286 5.18 -5.21 10.13
CA ALA A 286 5.51 -6.05 8.98
C ALA A 286 6.88 -5.68 8.36
N ASN A 287 7.19 -4.38 8.25
CA ASN A 287 8.46 -3.88 7.72
C ASN A 287 9.63 -4.12 8.69
N VAL A 288 9.50 -3.73 9.97
CA VAL A 288 10.57 -3.88 10.97
C VAL A 288 10.87 -5.35 11.26
N SER A 289 9.86 -6.19 11.45
CA SER A 289 10.06 -7.63 11.71
C SER A 289 10.70 -8.33 10.51
N SER A 290 10.24 -8.04 9.29
CA SER A 290 10.81 -8.59 8.06
C SER A 290 12.28 -8.18 7.88
N ALA A 291 12.63 -6.91 8.18
CA ALA A 291 14.01 -6.44 8.15
C ALA A 291 14.90 -7.17 9.18
N CYS A 292 14.41 -7.38 10.40
CA CYS A 292 15.15 -8.10 11.44
C CYS A 292 15.39 -9.59 11.08
N ILE A 293 14.37 -10.28 10.56
CA ILE A 293 14.52 -11.68 10.14
C ILE A 293 15.41 -11.77 8.88
N MET A 294 15.35 -10.79 7.98
CA MET A 294 16.20 -10.76 6.78
C MET A 294 17.67 -10.61 7.14
N ALA A 295 17.98 -9.71 8.08
CA ALA A 295 19.31 -9.55 8.66
C ALA A 295 19.78 -10.85 9.34
N ALA A 296 18.95 -11.48 10.17
CA ALA A 296 19.29 -12.72 10.87
C ALA A 296 19.61 -13.87 9.89
N LEU A 297 18.82 -14.02 8.82
CA LEU A 297 19.09 -14.99 7.75
C LEU A 297 20.36 -14.66 6.97
N ALA A 298 20.67 -13.37 6.75
CA ALA A 298 21.91 -12.96 6.09
C ALA A 298 23.16 -13.29 6.94
N THR A 299 23.08 -13.10 8.26
CA THR A 299 24.12 -13.52 9.21
C THR A 299 24.25 -15.04 9.25
N MET A 300 23.14 -15.77 9.29
CA MET A 300 23.13 -17.24 9.32
C MET A 300 23.76 -17.83 8.06
N LYS A 301 23.48 -17.29 6.87
CA LYS A 301 24.13 -17.69 5.61
C LYS A 301 25.65 -17.58 5.70
N LYS A 302 26.17 -16.42 6.11
CA LYS A 302 27.62 -16.20 6.30
C LYS A 302 28.23 -17.10 7.39
N ALA A 303 27.49 -17.40 8.46
CA ALA A 303 27.98 -18.21 9.58
C ALA A 303 27.96 -19.72 9.32
N VAL A 304 27.06 -20.23 8.47
CA VAL A 304 26.88 -21.67 8.21
C VAL A 304 27.51 -22.10 6.88
N SER A 305 27.55 -21.23 5.86
CA SER A 305 28.22 -21.46 4.56
C SER A 305 27.82 -22.75 3.81
N SER A 306 26.59 -23.23 4.01
CA SER A 306 26.09 -24.48 3.44
C SER A 306 25.09 -24.22 2.32
N LYS A 307 25.30 -24.83 1.14
CA LYS A 307 24.44 -24.62 -0.05
C LYS A 307 22.95 -24.80 0.22
N THR A 308 22.56 -25.79 1.03
CA THR A 308 21.14 -26.00 1.39
C THR A 308 20.61 -24.88 2.30
N CYS A 309 21.44 -24.40 3.22
CA CYS A 309 21.12 -23.24 4.06
C CYS A 309 20.96 -21.98 3.20
N ASP A 310 21.88 -21.73 2.27
CA ASP A 310 21.83 -20.60 1.35
C ASP A 310 20.59 -20.62 0.44
N ILE A 311 20.24 -21.76 -0.16
CA ILE A 311 19.04 -21.88 -1.01
C ILE A 311 17.77 -21.60 -0.19
N VAL A 312 17.62 -22.21 0.98
CA VAL A 312 16.43 -22.05 1.83
C VAL A 312 16.33 -20.63 2.40
N ALA A 313 17.43 -20.10 2.95
CA ALA A 313 17.46 -18.75 3.50
C ALA A 313 17.22 -17.69 2.42
N THR A 314 17.82 -17.83 1.23
CA THR A 314 17.58 -16.92 0.09
C THR A 314 16.13 -17.01 -0.38
N ALA A 315 15.52 -18.20 -0.43
CA ALA A 315 14.11 -18.35 -0.79
C ALA A 315 13.16 -17.73 0.24
N ILE A 316 13.46 -17.79 1.53
CA ILE A 316 12.70 -17.14 2.60
C ILE A 316 12.90 -15.61 2.56
N GLN A 317 14.13 -15.13 2.38
CA GLN A 317 14.43 -13.71 2.21
C GLN A 317 13.71 -13.12 0.99
N PHE A 318 13.84 -13.77 -0.16
CA PHE A 318 13.27 -13.29 -1.42
C PHE A 318 11.76 -13.46 -1.47
N GLY A 319 11.25 -14.66 -1.17
CA GLY A 319 9.83 -14.98 -1.18
C GLY A 319 9.10 -14.37 0.01
N PHE A 320 9.15 -15.05 1.16
CA PHE A 320 8.35 -14.75 2.35
C PHE A 320 8.57 -13.33 2.88
N LEU A 321 9.80 -12.98 3.24
CA LEU A 321 10.13 -11.67 3.82
C LEU A 321 9.95 -10.52 2.81
N GLY A 322 10.22 -10.80 1.53
CA GLY A 322 9.98 -9.89 0.44
C GLY A 322 8.51 -9.58 0.15
N CYS A 323 7.59 -10.49 0.49
CA CYS A 323 6.14 -10.29 0.40
C CYS A 323 5.49 -9.80 1.71
N LEU A 324 6.14 -10.08 2.85
CA LEU A 324 5.77 -9.61 4.18
C LEU A 324 6.07 -8.12 4.37
N SER A 325 7.21 -7.63 3.89
CA SER A 325 7.50 -6.20 3.87
C SER A 325 6.93 -5.51 2.64
N THR A 326 6.80 -4.19 2.68
CA THR A 326 6.23 -3.38 1.61
C THR A 326 6.79 -1.95 1.63
N VAL A 327 7.39 -1.52 0.53
CA VAL A 327 7.57 -0.09 0.23
C VAL A 327 6.24 0.56 -0.20
N PRO A 328 5.41 -0.05 -1.08
CA PRO A 328 4.17 0.60 -1.56
C PRO A 328 3.20 1.08 -0.48
N ALA A 329 2.85 0.26 0.52
CA ALA A 329 1.91 0.68 1.56
C ALA A 329 2.53 1.74 2.48
N PHE A 330 3.78 1.54 2.89
CA PHE A 330 4.57 2.50 3.67
C PHE A 330 4.63 3.88 3.00
N ILE A 331 4.79 3.92 1.67
CA ILE A 331 4.80 5.16 0.88
C ILE A 331 3.40 5.75 0.71
N ALA A 332 2.37 4.93 0.52
CA ALA A 332 0.98 5.40 0.45
C ALA A 332 0.55 6.07 1.77
N GLU A 333 0.86 5.42 2.90
CA GLU A 333 0.66 5.93 4.25
C GLU A 333 1.45 7.22 4.50
N PHE A 334 2.74 7.25 4.11
CA PHE A 334 3.58 8.44 4.17
C PHE A 334 3.00 9.60 3.36
N ASN A 335 2.49 9.34 2.16
CA ASN A 335 1.92 10.39 1.31
C ASN A 335 0.58 10.89 1.86
N ALA A 336 -0.29 10.01 2.36
CA ALA A 336 -1.53 10.40 3.04
C ALA A 336 -1.25 11.27 4.27
N MET A 337 -0.27 10.90 5.09
CA MET A 337 0.17 11.74 6.21
C MET A 337 0.78 13.08 5.73
N ARG A 338 1.48 13.13 4.59
CA ARG A 338 2.00 14.38 4.01
C ARG A 338 0.92 15.32 3.47
N GLU A 339 -0.24 14.79 3.09
CA GLU A 339 -1.39 15.56 2.60
C GLU A 339 -2.38 15.94 3.73
N SER A 340 -2.16 15.45 4.96
CA SER A 340 -2.89 15.84 6.17
C SER A 340 -2.53 17.25 6.70
N LYS A 341 -3.30 17.77 7.66
CA LYS A 341 -2.98 19.01 8.40
C LYS A 341 -1.67 18.89 9.20
N ASN A 342 -1.23 17.66 9.47
CA ASN A 342 -0.08 17.32 10.30
C ASN A 342 1.06 16.64 9.50
N PRO A 343 1.64 17.28 8.46
CA PRO A 343 2.59 16.63 7.55
C PRO A 343 3.89 16.14 8.21
N TRP A 344 4.21 16.65 9.41
CA TRP A 344 5.33 16.17 10.23
C TRP A 344 5.16 14.70 10.65
N ARG A 345 3.92 14.19 10.79
CA ARG A 345 3.61 12.79 11.12
C ARG A 345 4.24 11.82 10.11
N ALA A 346 4.20 12.17 8.82
CA ALA A 346 4.80 11.38 7.75
C ALA A 346 6.31 11.21 7.93
N TYR A 347 7.02 12.31 8.20
CA TYR A 347 8.47 12.28 8.40
C TYR A 347 8.85 11.54 9.68
N LEU A 348 8.10 11.69 10.78
CA LEU A 348 8.33 10.89 11.98
C LEU A 348 8.10 9.39 11.72
N TYR A 349 7.01 9.02 11.03
CA TYR A 349 6.74 7.63 10.67
C TYR A 349 7.84 7.02 9.79
N ALA A 350 8.32 7.75 8.78
CA ALA A 350 9.43 7.33 7.94
C ALA A 350 10.73 7.17 8.74
N ILE A 351 11.08 8.14 9.58
CA ILE A 351 12.28 8.11 10.43
C ILE A 351 12.20 6.91 11.40
N VAL A 352 11.10 6.73 12.12
CA VAL A 352 10.93 5.62 13.08
C VAL A 352 11.05 4.26 12.36
N THR A 353 10.39 4.10 11.22
CA THR A 353 10.40 2.82 10.47
C THR A 353 11.78 2.48 9.91
N ILE A 354 12.47 3.46 9.30
CA ILE A 354 13.83 3.30 8.75
C ILE A 354 14.86 3.12 9.86
N PHE A 355 14.91 4.03 10.84
CA PHE A 355 15.92 4.03 11.90
C PHE A 355 15.84 2.78 12.78
N THR A 356 14.62 2.34 13.16
CA THR A 356 14.45 1.12 13.97
C THR A 356 14.92 -0.11 13.19
N SER A 357 14.59 -0.21 11.91
CA SER A 357 14.98 -1.33 11.04
C SER A 357 16.48 -1.38 10.78
N PHE A 358 17.12 -0.22 10.62
CA PHE A 358 18.56 -0.12 10.40
C PHE A 358 19.36 -0.35 11.68
N CYS A 359 18.91 0.16 12.84
CA CYS A 359 19.58 -0.07 14.12
C CYS A 359 19.49 -1.54 14.57
N LEU A 360 18.30 -2.15 14.50
CA LEU A 360 18.14 -3.59 14.79
C LEU A 360 18.90 -4.45 13.78
N GLY A 361 18.85 -4.08 12.49
CA GLY A 361 19.65 -4.72 11.45
C GLY A 361 21.17 -4.63 11.71
N THR A 362 21.66 -3.50 12.20
CA THR A 362 23.07 -3.29 12.55
C THR A 362 23.50 -4.22 13.69
N LEU A 363 22.65 -4.39 14.71
CA LEU A 363 22.90 -5.31 15.82
C LEU A 363 22.84 -6.79 15.40
N ILE A 364 21.97 -7.14 14.45
CA ILE A 364 21.70 -8.53 14.03
C ILE A 364 22.66 -9.00 12.91
N TYR A 365 23.12 -8.09 12.05
CA TYR A 365 23.98 -8.38 10.89
C TYR A 365 25.35 -7.76 11.02
N SER A 366 25.43 -6.42 11.03
CA SER A 366 26.70 -5.73 10.88
C SER A 366 27.66 -5.99 12.05
N VAL A 367 27.16 -5.97 13.29
CA VAL A 367 27.95 -6.26 14.50
C VAL A 367 28.51 -7.69 14.49
N PRO A 368 27.73 -8.76 14.26
CA PRO A 368 28.28 -10.11 14.05
C PRO A 368 29.30 -10.21 12.91
N VAL A 369 29.05 -9.52 11.77
CA VAL A 369 29.97 -9.56 10.63
C VAL A 369 31.33 -8.93 10.97
N TRP A 370 31.35 -7.74 11.60
CA TRP A 370 32.60 -7.13 12.06
C TRP A 370 33.28 -7.95 13.16
N ALA A 371 32.52 -8.43 14.15
CA ALA A 371 33.05 -9.13 15.33
C ALA A 371 33.54 -10.56 15.04
N LYS A 372 33.15 -11.17 13.91
CA LYS A 372 33.59 -12.51 13.48
C LYS A 372 34.40 -12.51 12.19
N GLY A 373 34.56 -11.37 11.52
CA GLY A 373 35.28 -11.27 10.24
C GLY A 373 34.59 -12.04 9.11
N TYR A 374 33.27 -12.16 9.13
CA TYR A 374 32.51 -12.91 8.14
C TYR A 374 32.55 -12.22 6.76
N LYS A 375 33.24 -12.83 5.81
CA LYS A 375 33.31 -12.38 4.41
C LYS A 375 31.95 -12.47 3.72
#